data_AF-A0A936Q6F4-F1
#
_entry.id   AF-A0A936Q6F4-F1
#
_cell.length_a   1.000
_cell.length_b   1.000
_cell.length_c   1.000
_cell.angle_alpha   90.00
_cell.angle_beta   90.00
_cell.angle_gamma   90.00
#
_symmetry.space_group_name_H-M   'P 1'
#
loop_
_entity.id
_entity.type
_entity.pdbx_description
1 polymer ?
#
loop_
_entity_poly.entity_id
_entity_poly.type
_entity_poly.pdbx_seq_one_letter_code
_entity_poly.pdbx_strand_id
1 'polypeptide(L)'
;MKNLRISSLALGVSLVVSFLALAQAARKQASTPPAQSPKLAVLVSVDGLQMKRLLDYRPYFVAGLKRLLDEGHVERNVHYAHLNTETGPGHASLGTGAPPRVTGIVANRWFEPRADGSLRAVYCTDQQFVDPETQDDVFLPGPGSLRVPTLGDRLLERYPEARVVALSGKDRAAIFMAGKRREHAVYWWDQVTGRFVSSPAYDTRSPGGSVVSKVVSQFNRTRAGGQLPRRLGLAWRKMADPLFPAGTSASAVRAVPAFEIRPFQIPVNGLGWDKDMSLASNGYYHGIYYSPFIDELTMDLALEVLASKDLELGHEPQPDILSLGLSGQDTVSHAYGPESEENLDTLRRLDVQLGRLFEALDRGFPEGKSDSRPLGRPRLPDDPRARGATRQVLHGRPGPFRERRSDQLRGKAEPIPL
;
A
#
# COMPACT_ATOMS: atom_id res chain seq x y z
N MET A 1 -81.11 -16.98 -14.72
CA MET A 1 -79.68 -17.14 -15.09
C MET A 1 -79.09 -15.89 -15.80
N LYS A 2 -79.30 -14.66 -15.31
CA LYS A 2 -78.76 -13.44 -15.96
C LYS A 2 -77.88 -12.52 -15.08
N ASN A 3 -77.77 -12.76 -13.77
CA ASN A 3 -77.08 -11.82 -12.87
C ASN A 3 -75.67 -12.24 -12.42
N LEU A 4 -75.13 -13.34 -12.95
CA LEU A 4 -73.82 -13.87 -12.52
C LEU A 4 -72.62 -13.46 -13.40
N ARG A 5 -72.85 -12.71 -14.49
CA ARG A 5 -71.80 -12.35 -15.47
C ARG A 5 -71.15 -10.97 -15.25
N ILE A 6 -71.75 -10.11 -14.42
CA ILE A 6 -71.27 -8.72 -14.24
C ILE A 6 -70.18 -8.64 -13.15
N SER A 7 -70.23 -9.51 -12.14
CA SER A 7 -69.28 -9.56 -11.03
C SER A 7 -67.89 -10.11 -11.42
N SER A 8 -67.81 -10.97 -12.44
CA SER A 8 -66.54 -11.53 -12.93
C SER A 8 -65.72 -10.51 -13.75
N LEU A 9 -66.39 -9.58 -14.44
CA LEU A 9 -65.74 -8.54 -15.24
C LEU A 9 -65.13 -7.45 -14.36
N ALA A 10 -65.84 -7.02 -13.31
CA ALA A 10 -65.34 -6.04 -12.35
C ALA A 10 -64.13 -6.54 -11.54
N LEU A 11 -64.09 -7.83 -11.20
CA LEU A 11 -62.95 -8.45 -10.51
C LEU A 11 -61.72 -8.55 -11.43
N GLY A 12 -61.93 -8.89 -12.70
CA GLY A 12 -60.86 -8.96 -13.71
C GLY A 12 -60.23 -7.61 -14.03
N VAL A 13 -61.03 -6.55 -14.13
CA VAL A 13 -60.51 -5.17 -14.35
C VAL A 13 -59.72 -4.67 -13.14
N SER A 14 -60.17 -4.95 -11.92
CA SER A 14 -59.46 -4.55 -10.69
C SER A 14 -58.11 -5.28 -10.53
N LEU A 15 -58.03 -6.56 -10.93
CA LEU A 15 -56.79 -7.34 -10.93
C LEU A 15 -55.80 -6.85 -11.99
N VAL A 16 -56.26 -6.46 -13.18
CA VAL A 16 -55.41 -5.92 -14.25
C VAL A 16 -54.88 -4.52 -13.88
N VAL A 17 -55.70 -3.66 -13.28
CA VAL A 17 -55.26 -2.34 -12.79
C VAL A 17 -54.26 -2.48 -11.64
N SER A 18 -54.46 -3.45 -10.74
CA SER A 18 -53.52 -3.75 -9.65
C SER A 18 -52.18 -4.32 -10.17
N PHE A 19 -52.21 -5.17 -11.20
CA PHE A 19 -51.00 -5.68 -11.85
C PHE A 19 -50.25 -4.60 -12.63
N LEU A 20 -50.95 -3.68 -13.30
CA LEU A 20 -50.31 -2.52 -13.96
C LEU A 20 -49.70 -1.54 -12.94
N ALA A 21 -50.36 -1.33 -11.80
CA ALA A 21 -49.84 -0.49 -10.71
C ALA A 21 -48.59 -1.10 -10.06
N LEU A 22 -48.56 -2.42 -9.83
CA LEU A 22 -47.35 -3.12 -9.37
C LEU A 22 -46.23 -3.14 -10.43
N ALA A 23 -46.57 -3.27 -11.71
CA ALA A 23 -45.58 -3.23 -12.80
C ALA A 23 -44.97 -1.84 -13.00
N GLN A 24 -45.72 -0.76 -12.73
CA GLN A 24 -45.19 0.61 -12.71
C GLN A 24 -44.39 0.91 -11.43
N ALA A 25 -44.79 0.37 -10.28
CA ALA A 25 -44.02 0.48 -9.04
C ALA A 25 -42.68 -0.28 -9.12
N ALA A 26 -42.64 -1.44 -9.81
CA ALA A 26 -41.41 -2.19 -10.08
C ALA A 26 -40.50 -1.54 -11.12
N ARG A 27 -41.01 -0.59 -11.93
CA ARG A 27 -40.22 0.18 -12.92
C ARG A 27 -39.58 1.44 -12.35
N LYS A 28 -39.88 1.84 -11.12
CA LYS A 28 -39.01 2.75 -10.35
C LYS A 28 -37.83 1.94 -9.81
N GLN A 29 -37.04 1.37 -10.72
CA GLN A 29 -35.69 1.00 -10.42
C GLN A 29 -35.01 2.32 -10.07
N ALA A 30 -34.65 2.50 -8.79
CA ALA A 30 -33.90 3.66 -8.36
C ALA A 30 -32.69 3.76 -9.29
N SER A 31 -32.68 4.77 -10.16
CA SER A 31 -31.50 5.07 -10.95
C SER A 31 -30.44 5.42 -9.93
N THR A 32 -29.52 4.49 -9.65
CA THR A 32 -28.32 4.78 -8.89
C THR A 32 -27.74 6.04 -9.51
N PRO A 33 -27.58 7.15 -8.75
CA PRO A 33 -26.95 8.34 -9.28
C PRO A 33 -25.65 7.89 -9.96
N PRO A 34 -25.34 8.37 -11.18
CA PRO A 34 -24.09 8.01 -11.83
C PRO A 34 -22.98 8.28 -10.81
N ALA A 35 -22.22 7.23 -10.47
CA ALA A 35 -21.17 7.34 -9.49
C ALA A 35 -20.26 8.49 -9.91
N GLN A 36 -20.16 9.52 -9.07
CA GLN A 36 -19.28 10.65 -9.37
C GLN A 36 -17.87 10.10 -9.53
N SER A 37 -17.21 10.43 -10.63
CA SER A 37 -15.84 9.97 -10.86
C SER A 37 -14.93 10.47 -9.73
N PRO A 38 -14.10 9.60 -9.12
CA PRO A 38 -13.24 10.01 -8.03
C PRO A 38 -12.26 11.08 -8.51
N LYS A 39 -12.07 12.12 -7.69
CA LYS A 39 -11.12 13.21 -7.98
C LYS A 39 -9.67 12.85 -7.68
N LEU A 40 -9.46 11.86 -6.81
CA LEU A 40 -8.16 11.30 -6.51
C LEU A 40 -8.25 9.78 -6.49
N ALA A 41 -7.35 9.13 -7.22
CA ALA A 41 -7.08 7.71 -7.04
C ALA A 41 -5.76 7.55 -6.27
N VAL A 42 -5.79 6.77 -5.18
CA VAL A 42 -4.59 6.41 -4.42
C VAL A 42 -4.26 4.94 -4.67
N LEU A 43 -3.18 4.69 -5.40
CA LEU A 43 -2.69 3.35 -5.68
C LEU A 43 -1.61 2.98 -4.65
N VAL A 44 -1.85 1.96 -3.84
CA VAL A 44 -0.86 1.48 -2.87
C VAL A 44 -0.39 0.08 -3.27
N SER A 45 0.91 -0.06 -3.50
CA SER A 45 1.58 -1.35 -3.69
C SER A 45 2.43 -1.65 -2.45
N VAL A 46 2.12 -2.72 -1.73
CA VAL A 46 2.95 -3.22 -0.63
C VAL A 46 3.84 -4.32 -1.19
N ASP A 47 5.11 -4.00 -1.37
CA ASP A 47 6.08 -4.91 -2.00
C ASP A 47 6.25 -6.18 -1.15
N GLY A 48 6.29 -7.34 -1.78
CA GLY A 48 6.43 -8.65 -1.13
C GLY A 48 5.24 -9.14 -0.28
N LEU A 49 4.14 -8.39 -0.17
CA LEU A 49 2.97 -8.78 0.63
C LEU A 49 2.13 -9.86 -0.07
N GLN A 50 2.07 -11.04 0.54
CA GLN A 50 1.24 -12.16 0.07
C GLN A 50 -0.15 -12.14 0.73
N MET A 51 -1.19 -12.49 -0.04
CA MET A 51 -2.58 -12.55 0.46
C MET A 51 -2.73 -13.50 1.66
N LYS A 52 -2.10 -14.68 1.63
CA LYS A 52 -2.13 -15.62 2.76
C LYS A 52 -1.60 -14.98 4.04
N ARG A 53 -0.46 -14.30 3.95
CA ARG A 53 0.18 -13.60 5.08
C ARG A 53 -0.72 -12.49 5.65
N LEU A 54 -1.34 -11.71 4.76
CA LEU A 54 -2.28 -10.66 5.14
C LEU A 54 -3.46 -11.24 5.95
N LEU A 55 -4.00 -12.39 5.53
CA LEU A 55 -5.10 -13.04 6.24
C LEU A 55 -4.67 -13.71 7.55
N ASP A 56 -3.53 -14.39 7.57
CA ASP A 56 -2.98 -15.03 8.78
C ASP A 56 -2.73 -14.01 9.90
N TYR A 57 -2.28 -12.80 9.53
CA TYR A 57 -2.01 -11.72 10.49
C TYR A 57 -3.19 -10.78 10.74
N ARG A 58 -4.36 -11.05 10.13
CA ARG A 58 -5.58 -10.25 10.32
C ARG A 58 -5.90 -9.93 11.78
N PRO A 59 -5.77 -10.85 12.76
CA PRO A 59 -6.06 -10.56 14.18
C PRO A 59 -5.16 -9.48 14.81
N TYR A 60 -3.97 -9.23 14.25
CA TYR A 60 -3.01 -8.26 14.79
C TYR A 60 -3.19 -6.83 14.25
N PHE A 61 -4.05 -6.65 13.24
CA PHE A 61 -4.33 -5.35 12.65
C PHE A 61 -5.46 -4.64 13.38
N VAL A 62 -5.27 -3.34 13.59
CA VAL A 62 -6.14 -2.48 14.39
C VAL A 62 -6.52 -1.18 13.66
N ALA A 63 -5.90 -0.89 12.51
CA ALA A 63 -5.99 0.39 11.81
C ALA A 63 -6.34 0.21 10.31
N GLY A 64 -5.43 0.58 9.40
CA GLY A 64 -5.68 0.68 7.96
C GLY A 64 -5.87 -0.65 7.23
N LEU A 65 -4.99 -1.64 7.43
CA LEU A 65 -5.19 -2.98 6.87
C LEU A 65 -6.46 -3.61 7.44
N LYS A 66 -6.73 -3.42 8.74
CA LYS A 66 -8.01 -3.84 9.35
C LYS A 66 -9.20 -3.21 8.63
N ARG A 67 -9.18 -1.88 8.42
CA ARG A 67 -10.25 -1.16 7.72
C ARG A 67 -10.44 -1.67 6.29
N LEU A 68 -9.38 -1.82 5.52
CA LEU A 68 -9.45 -2.36 4.15
C LEU A 68 -10.09 -3.76 4.12
N LEU A 69 -9.72 -4.62 5.08
CA LEU A 69 -10.21 -6.00 5.13
C LEU A 69 -11.66 -6.11 5.62
N ASP A 70 -12.13 -5.16 6.43
CA ASP A 70 -13.48 -5.18 7.00
C ASP A 70 -14.51 -4.40 6.19
N GLU A 71 -14.10 -3.29 5.57
CA GLU A 71 -15.00 -2.33 4.93
C GLU A 71 -14.78 -2.25 3.41
N GLY A 72 -13.62 -2.71 2.92
CA GLY A 72 -13.27 -2.67 1.51
C GLY A 72 -13.81 -3.83 0.68
N HIS A 73 -13.70 -3.68 -0.63
CA HIS A 73 -13.85 -4.80 -1.56
C HIS A 73 -12.54 -5.59 -1.63
N VAL A 74 -12.56 -6.84 -1.16
CA VAL A 74 -11.33 -7.67 -1.03
C VAL A 74 -11.37 -8.83 -2.01
N GLU A 75 -10.65 -8.69 -3.12
CA GLU A 75 -10.41 -9.81 -4.03
C GLU A 75 -9.24 -10.66 -3.56
N ARG A 76 -9.55 -11.90 -3.15
CA ARG A 76 -8.57 -12.83 -2.56
C ARG A 76 -7.86 -13.69 -3.59
N ASN A 77 -8.44 -13.84 -4.77
CA ASN A 77 -7.96 -14.72 -5.83
C ASN A 77 -7.40 -13.90 -7.00
N VAL A 78 -6.38 -13.09 -6.72
CA VAL A 78 -5.67 -12.26 -7.71
C VAL A 78 -4.24 -12.75 -7.83
N HIS A 79 -3.78 -13.00 -9.05
CA HIS A 79 -2.46 -13.56 -9.33
C HIS A 79 -1.73 -12.78 -10.42
N TYR A 80 -0.41 -12.69 -10.28
CA TYR A 80 0.45 -12.32 -11.40
C TYR A 80 0.43 -13.44 -12.43
N ALA A 81 -0.10 -13.15 -13.62
CA ALA A 81 -0.16 -14.10 -14.73
C ALA A 81 1.19 -14.23 -15.49
N HIS A 82 2.30 -14.22 -14.74
CA HIS A 82 3.66 -14.31 -15.27
C HIS A 82 4.60 -15.00 -14.27
N LEU A 83 5.67 -15.62 -14.79
CA LEU A 83 6.58 -16.45 -14.01
C LEU A 83 7.46 -15.63 -13.05
N ASN A 84 8.04 -14.54 -13.52
CA ASN A 84 9.02 -13.75 -12.76
C ASN A 84 8.30 -12.80 -11.80
N THR A 85 7.95 -13.30 -10.61
CA THR A 85 7.30 -12.54 -9.54
C THR A 85 8.30 -11.68 -8.78
N GLU A 86 9.03 -10.83 -9.50
CA GLU A 86 9.96 -9.85 -8.97
C GLU A 86 9.33 -8.46 -8.93
N THR A 87 9.91 -7.53 -8.14
CA THR A 87 9.41 -6.16 -7.99
C THR A 87 9.17 -5.44 -9.31
N GLY A 88 10.14 -5.42 -10.22
CA GLY A 88 10.08 -4.68 -11.49
C GLY A 88 8.93 -5.15 -12.39
N PRO A 89 8.89 -6.44 -12.78
CA PRO A 89 7.79 -7.02 -13.55
C PRO A 89 6.41 -6.81 -12.90
N GLY A 90 6.31 -6.98 -11.58
CA GLY A 90 5.08 -6.77 -10.82
C GLY A 90 4.56 -5.34 -10.90
N HIS A 91 5.41 -4.35 -10.58
CA HIS A 91 5.03 -2.93 -10.61
C HIS A 91 4.77 -2.42 -12.02
N ALA A 92 5.51 -2.89 -13.03
CA ALA A 92 5.21 -2.59 -14.43
C ALA A 92 3.85 -3.16 -14.85
N SER A 93 3.51 -4.36 -14.39
CA SER A 93 2.19 -4.93 -14.66
C SER A 93 1.08 -4.15 -13.96
N LEU A 94 1.30 -3.75 -12.71
CA LEU A 94 0.34 -2.95 -11.94
C LEU A 94 0.10 -1.57 -12.57
N GLY A 95 1.16 -0.87 -12.97
CA GLY A 95 1.05 0.47 -13.55
C GLY A 95 0.44 0.51 -14.94
N THR A 96 0.52 -0.58 -15.71
CA THR A 96 0.09 -0.63 -17.12
C THR A 96 -1.14 -1.50 -17.39
N GLY A 97 -1.49 -2.41 -16.47
CA GLY A 97 -2.48 -3.46 -16.72
C GLY A 97 -2.02 -4.52 -17.72
N ALA A 98 -0.73 -4.56 -18.08
CA ALA A 98 -0.18 -5.44 -19.10
C ALA A 98 0.89 -6.39 -18.54
N PRO A 99 1.01 -7.64 -19.05
CA PRO A 99 2.01 -8.60 -18.57
C PRO A 99 3.43 -8.26 -19.05
N PRO A 100 4.49 -8.83 -18.45
CA PRO A 100 5.90 -8.61 -18.82
C PRO A 100 6.23 -8.71 -20.31
N ARG A 101 5.59 -9.65 -21.04
CA ARG A 101 5.77 -9.80 -22.50
C ARG A 101 5.35 -8.55 -23.29
N VAL A 102 4.46 -7.73 -22.73
CA VAL A 102 3.96 -6.47 -23.31
C VAL A 102 4.71 -5.28 -22.74
N THR A 103 4.92 -5.23 -21.42
CA THR A 103 5.61 -4.10 -20.77
C THR A 103 7.10 -4.02 -21.14
N GLY A 104 7.71 -5.17 -21.48
CA GLY A 104 9.14 -5.30 -21.71
C GLY A 104 9.96 -5.54 -20.43
N ILE A 105 9.34 -5.42 -19.25
CA ILE A 105 10.01 -5.58 -17.97
C ILE A 105 9.91 -7.04 -17.51
N VAL A 106 10.92 -7.84 -17.88
CA VAL A 106 10.91 -9.31 -17.68
C VAL A 106 11.57 -9.76 -16.38
N ALA A 107 12.44 -8.93 -15.80
CA ALA A 107 13.11 -9.16 -14.52
C ALA A 107 13.56 -7.81 -13.94
N ASN A 108 14.02 -7.77 -12.70
CA ASN A 108 14.69 -6.61 -12.11
C ASN A 108 16.00 -6.30 -12.84
N ARG A 109 16.71 -7.33 -13.31
CA ARG A 109 17.93 -7.22 -14.12
C ARG A 109 17.96 -8.32 -15.17
N TRP A 110 18.50 -8.02 -16.34
CA TRP A 110 18.75 -9.01 -17.40
C TRP A 110 20.04 -8.68 -18.16
N PHE A 111 20.41 -9.54 -19.09
CA PHE A 111 21.55 -9.30 -19.99
C PHE A 111 21.06 -9.05 -21.41
N GLU A 112 21.68 -8.08 -22.08
CA GLU A 112 21.48 -7.80 -23.50
C GLU A 112 22.81 -7.96 -24.26
N PRO A 113 22.81 -8.58 -25.45
CA PRO A 113 24.00 -8.67 -26.26
C PRO A 113 24.36 -7.30 -26.84
N ARG A 114 25.65 -6.98 -26.84
CA ARG A 114 26.23 -5.85 -27.60
C ARG A 114 26.66 -6.32 -28.99
N ALA A 115 26.93 -5.36 -29.87
CA ALA A 115 27.39 -5.62 -31.23
C ALA A 115 28.75 -6.37 -31.29
N ASP A 116 29.59 -6.22 -30.26
CA ASP A 116 30.88 -6.90 -30.13
C ASP A 116 30.78 -8.32 -29.54
N GLY A 117 29.57 -8.81 -29.29
CA GLY A 117 29.32 -10.13 -28.68
C GLY A 117 29.42 -10.15 -27.15
N SER A 118 29.76 -9.03 -26.49
CA SER A 118 29.74 -8.93 -25.02
C SER A 118 28.31 -8.79 -24.48
N LEU A 119 28.11 -9.08 -23.19
CA LEU A 119 26.83 -8.88 -22.52
C LEU A 119 26.81 -7.57 -21.72
N ARG A 120 25.73 -6.80 -21.85
CA ARG A 120 25.39 -5.66 -21.01
C ARG A 120 24.45 -6.12 -19.91
N ALA A 121 24.82 -5.92 -18.66
CA ALA A 121 23.85 -6.01 -17.56
C ALA A 121 22.92 -4.80 -17.63
N VAL A 122 21.62 -5.04 -17.73
CA VAL A 122 20.57 -4.03 -17.76
C VAL A 122 19.81 -4.11 -16.46
N TYR A 123 19.62 -2.96 -15.83
CA TYR A 123 18.68 -2.80 -14.73
C TYR A 123 17.32 -2.37 -15.29
N CYS A 124 16.24 -2.83 -14.67
CA CYS A 124 14.90 -2.65 -15.22
C CYS A 124 14.48 -1.20 -15.44
N THR A 125 15.03 -0.26 -14.66
CA THR A 125 14.81 1.18 -14.81
C THR A 125 15.95 1.88 -15.52
N ASP A 126 16.80 1.19 -16.27
CA ASP A 126 17.83 1.89 -17.05
C ASP A 126 17.18 2.83 -18.06
N GLN A 127 17.54 4.10 -17.96
CA GLN A 127 17.27 5.15 -18.93
C GLN A 127 18.60 5.74 -19.36
N GLN A 128 18.86 5.71 -20.66
CA GLN A 128 20.05 6.31 -21.25
C GLN A 128 19.93 7.84 -21.23
N PHE A 129 21.01 8.49 -20.82
CA PHE A 129 21.28 9.91 -20.93
C PHE A 129 22.69 10.10 -21.50
N VAL A 130 22.98 11.32 -21.94
CA VAL A 130 24.33 11.72 -22.35
C VAL A 130 24.89 12.63 -21.28
N ASP A 131 26.07 12.32 -20.76
CA ASP A 131 26.78 13.20 -19.84
C ASP A 131 27.16 14.51 -20.56
N PRO A 132 26.77 15.69 -20.05
CA PRO A 132 27.07 16.94 -20.73
C PRO A 132 28.56 17.29 -20.73
N GLU A 133 29.35 16.78 -19.77
CA GLU A 133 30.78 17.06 -19.64
C GLU A 133 31.62 16.08 -20.47
N THR A 134 31.36 14.77 -20.37
CA THR A 134 32.19 13.75 -21.05
C THR A 134 31.64 13.32 -22.41
N GLN A 135 30.35 13.61 -22.70
CA GLN A 135 29.61 13.11 -23.86
C GLN A 135 29.43 11.58 -23.89
N ASP A 136 29.69 10.89 -22.77
CA ASP A 136 29.49 9.45 -22.67
C ASP A 136 28.03 9.10 -22.34
N ASP A 137 27.64 7.87 -22.68
CA ASP A 137 26.37 7.30 -22.26
C ASP A 137 26.38 7.01 -20.75
N VAL A 138 25.38 7.55 -20.05
CA VAL A 138 25.14 7.27 -18.63
C VAL A 138 23.74 6.69 -18.47
N PHE A 139 23.63 5.63 -17.69
CA PHE A 139 22.35 4.99 -17.37
C PHE A 139 21.94 5.36 -15.96
N LEU A 140 20.84 6.10 -15.86
CA LEU A 140 20.24 6.48 -14.58
C LEU A 140 18.82 5.90 -14.46
N PRO A 141 18.28 5.73 -13.26
CA PRO A 141 16.90 5.26 -13.09
C PRO A 141 15.88 6.11 -13.84
N GLY A 142 15.05 5.49 -14.65
CA GLY A 142 13.98 6.09 -15.44
C GLY A 142 13.14 5.01 -16.14
N PRO A 143 12.14 5.40 -16.94
CA PRO A 143 11.19 4.48 -17.55
C PRO A 143 11.66 3.95 -18.92
N GLY A 144 12.96 4.01 -19.23
CA GLY A 144 13.51 3.76 -20.57
C GLY A 144 13.22 2.37 -21.13
N SER A 145 13.21 1.36 -20.25
CA SER A 145 12.88 -0.02 -20.63
C SER A 145 11.37 -0.30 -20.75
N LEU A 146 10.50 0.62 -20.28
CA LEU A 146 9.05 0.42 -20.30
C LEU A 146 8.49 0.70 -21.71
N ARG A 147 7.88 -0.33 -22.31
CA ARG A 147 7.42 -0.29 -23.71
C ARG A 147 6.04 0.34 -23.91
N VAL A 148 5.20 0.35 -22.88
CA VAL A 148 3.80 0.78 -22.97
C VAL A 148 3.48 1.85 -21.94
N PRO A 149 2.48 2.71 -22.21
CA PRO A 149 2.06 3.73 -21.26
C PRO A 149 1.38 3.10 -20.02
N THR A 150 1.55 3.75 -18.88
CA THR A 150 0.83 3.45 -17.63
C THR A 150 -0.55 4.10 -17.58
N LEU A 151 -1.33 3.79 -16.55
CA LEU A 151 -2.55 4.52 -16.21
C LEU A 151 -2.28 6.03 -16.04
N GLY A 152 -1.17 6.40 -15.40
CA GLY A 152 -0.76 7.80 -15.24
C GLY A 152 -0.45 8.49 -16.57
N ASP A 153 0.22 7.80 -17.49
CA ASP A 153 0.48 8.32 -18.84
C ASP A 153 -0.82 8.57 -19.59
N ARG A 154 -1.76 7.61 -19.54
CA ARG A 154 -3.10 7.73 -20.15
C ARG A 154 -3.95 8.83 -19.51
N LEU A 155 -3.80 9.04 -18.20
CA LEU A 155 -4.47 10.12 -17.49
C LEU A 155 -4.06 11.47 -18.07
N LEU A 156 -2.76 11.72 -18.23
CA LEU A 156 -2.25 12.98 -18.80
C LEU A 156 -2.55 13.15 -20.29
N GLU A 157 -2.71 12.07 -21.05
CA GLU A 157 -3.22 12.14 -22.42
C GLU A 157 -4.66 12.68 -22.47
N ARG A 158 -5.49 12.33 -21.47
CA ARG A 158 -6.89 12.74 -21.41
C ARG A 158 -7.11 14.07 -20.69
N TYR A 159 -6.34 14.31 -19.63
CA TYR A 159 -6.41 15.47 -18.75
C TYR A 159 -4.99 16.04 -18.60
N PRO A 160 -4.55 16.93 -19.50
CA PRO A 160 -3.19 17.47 -19.46
C PRO A 160 -2.83 18.19 -18.15
N GLU A 161 -3.84 18.73 -17.45
CA GLU A 161 -3.69 19.41 -16.16
C GLU A 161 -3.76 18.45 -14.95
N ALA A 162 -3.97 17.15 -15.17
CA ALA A 162 -3.97 16.19 -14.07
C ALA A 162 -2.55 16.06 -13.49
N ARG A 163 -2.48 15.60 -12.24
CA ARG A 163 -1.24 15.37 -11.52
C ARG A 163 -1.09 13.89 -11.24
N VAL A 164 0.10 13.38 -11.52
CA VAL A 164 0.51 12.02 -11.19
C VAL A 164 1.74 12.11 -10.32
N VAL A 165 1.60 11.66 -9.07
CA VAL A 165 2.68 11.62 -8.09
C VAL A 165 2.96 10.18 -7.72
N ALA A 166 4.22 9.75 -7.74
CA ALA A 166 4.62 8.43 -7.30
C ALA A 166 5.78 8.48 -6.31
N LEU A 167 5.60 7.87 -5.14
CA LEU A 167 6.55 7.88 -4.03
C LEU A 167 6.85 6.44 -3.61
N SER A 168 8.12 6.09 -3.37
CA SER A 168 8.47 4.75 -2.90
C SER A 168 9.81 4.68 -2.16
N GLY A 169 10.05 3.59 -1.43
CA GLY A 169 11.41 3.21 -1.04
C GLY A 169 12.28 2.76 -2.22
N LYS A 170 11.68 2.33 -3.35
CA LYS A 170 12.37 1.80 -4.53
C LYS A 170 12.06 2.60 -5.79
N ASP A 171 13.09 2.90 -6.56
CA ASP A 171 12.97 3.57 -7.85
C ASP A 171 12.03 2.84 -8.82
N ARG A 172 12.22 1.54 -9.04
CA ARG A 172 11.40 0.71 -9.94
C ARG A 172 9.93 0.62 -9.54
N ALA A 173 9.61 0.71 -8.25
CA ALA A 173 8.23 0.76 -7.80
C ALA A 173 7.58 2.12 -8.13
N ALA A 174 8.27 3.23 -7.86
CA ALA A 174 7.77 4.57 -8.17
C ALA A 174 7.67 4.80 -9.69
N ILE A 175 8.74 4.49 -10.44
CA ILE A 175 8.85 4.69 -11.89
C ILE A 175 7.77 3.93 -12.65
N PHE A 176 7.58 2.63 -12.37
CA PHE A 176 6.65 1.82 -13.15
C PHE A 176 5.18 2.03 -12.78
N MET A 177 4.87 2.54 -11.59
CA MET A 177 3.50 2.98 -11.27
C MET A 177 3.20 4.38 -11.78
N ALA A 178 4.21 5.23 -12.02
CA ALA A 178 4.05 6.55 -12.62
C ALA A 178 3.93 6.47 -14.15
N GLY A 179 4.97 5.98 -14.82
CA GLY A 179 5.05 5.88 -16.27
C GLY A 179 6.10 6.78 -16.91
N LYS A 180 5.92 7.03 -18.20
CA LYS A 180 6.93 7.60 -19.10
C LYS A 180 6.88 9.12 -19.22
N ARG A 181 5.77 9.75 -18.83
CA ARG A 181 5.60 11.20 -18.99
C ARG A 181 6.56 11.97 -18.08
N ARG A 182 7.21 12.99 -18.64
CA ARG A 182 8.20 13.80 -17.93
C ARG A 182 7.55 14.66 -16.84
N GLU A 183 6.26 14.94 -17.00
CA GLU A 183 5.44 15.75 -16.11
C GLU A 183 5.08 15.04 -14.80
N HIS A 184 5.28 13.71 -14.73
CA HIS A 184 5.07 12.94 -13.50
C HIS A 184 6.05 13.36 -12.40
N ALA A 185 5.56 13.46 -11.17
CA ALA A 185 6.39 13.71 -10.01
C ALA A 185 6.78 12.39 -9.34
N VAL A 186 7.98 11.88 -9.64
CA VAL A 186 8.43 10.55 -9.23
C VAL A 186 9.63 10.64 -8.29
N TYR A 187 9.50 10.11 -7.08
CA TYR A 187 10.56 10.15 -6.07
C TYR A 187 10.74 8.82 -5.35
N TRP A 188 11.99 8.48 -5.04
CA TRP A 188 12.34 7.28 -4.28
C TRP A 188 13.47 7.51 -3.28
N TRP A 189 13.57 6.64 -2.28
CA TRP A 189 14.62 6.70 -1.27
C TRP A 189 16.00 6.35 -1.84
N ASP A 190 16.96 7.23 -1.62
CA ASP A 190 18.38 6.98 -1.83
C ASP A 190 19.05 6.54 -0.52
N GLN A 191 19.58 5.31 -0.53
CA GLN A 191 20.24 4.69 0.62
C GLN A 191 21.60 5.30 0.95
N VAL A 192 22.18 6.09 0.04
CA VAL A 192 23.47 6.76 0.28
C VAL A 192 23.27 8.06 1.05
N THR A 193 22.39 8.93 0.56
CA THR A 193 22.16 10.26 1.15
C THR A 193 21.03 10.30 2.19
N GLY A 194 20.20 9.27 2.24
CA GLY A 194 19.02 9.21 3.08
C GLY A 194 17.93 10.19 2.64
N ARG A 195 17.86 10.52 1.36
CA ARG A 195 16.93 11.50 0.80
C ARG A 195 16.01 10.83 -0.20
N PHE A 196 14.81 11.37 -0.38
CA PHE A 196 13.98 11.07 -1.53
C PHE A 196 14.51 11.85 -2.74
N VAL A 197 14.91 11.14 -3.79
CA VAL A 197 15.52 11.68 -5.01
C VAL A 197 14.65 11.36 -6.22
N SER A 198 14.92 12.05 -7.33
CA SER A 198 14.32 11.78 -8.64
C SER A 198 15.45 11.64 -9.68
N SER A 199 15.11 11.53 -10.97
CA SER A 199 16.09 11.50 -12.06
C SER A 199 15.76 12.50 -13.17
N PRO A 200 16.71 12.78 -14.08
CA PRO A 200 16.48 13.65 -15.24
C PRO A 200 15.39 13.14 -16.22
N ALA A 201 14.89 11.92 -16.03
CA ALA A 201 13.74 11.40 -16.77
C ALA A 201 12.47 12.22 -16.50
N TYR A 202 12.36 12.84 -15.33
CA TYR A 202 11.20 13.61 -14.89
C TYR A 202 11.58 15.10 -14.72
N ASP A 203 10.70 15.99 -15.19
CA ASP A 203 10.90 17.43 -15.09
C ASP A 203 10.34 17.96 -13.77
N THR A 204 11.23 18.04 -12.79
CA THR A 204 10.96 18.62 -11.47
C THR A 204 10.72 20.13 -11.50
N ARG A 205 10.81 20.79 -12.66
CA ARG A 205 10.53 22.22 -12.85
C ARG A 205 9.19 22.50 -13.54
N SER A 206 8.49 21.48 -14.01
CA SER A 206 7.11 21.61 -14.52
C SER A 206 6.19 22.21 -13.44
N PRO A 207 5.05 22.85 -13.77
CA PRO A 207 4.19 23.48 -12.77
C PRO A 207 3.83 22.55 -11.61
N GLY A 208 3.29 21.35 -11.89
CA GLY A 208 3.00 20.33 -10.87
C GLY A 208 4.26 19.72 -10.24
N GLY A 209 5.28 19.41 -11.05
CA GLY A 209 6.54 18.82 -10.57
C GLY A 209 7.33 19.72 -9.61
N SER A 210 7.27 21.04 -9.83
CA SER A 210 7.97 22.04 -9.02
C SER A 210 7.38 22.18 -7.61
N VAL A 211 6.06 22.03 -7.48
CA VAL A 211 5.39 22.02 -6.18
C VAL A 211 5.83 20.79 -5.38
N VAL A 212 5.74 19.59 -5.99
CA VAL A 212 6.19 18.35 -5.31
C VAL A 212 7.68 18.41 -4.99
N SER A 213 8.51 18.95 -5.89
CA SER A 213 9.95 19.14 -5.66
C SER A 213 10.26 20.01 -4.45
N LYS A 214 9.49 21.10 -4.24
CA LYS A 214 9.62 21.95 -3.04
C LYS A 214 9.27 21.18 -1.77
N VAL A 215 8.16 20.42 -1.78
CA VAL A 215 7.73 19.58 -0.64
C VAL A 215 8.82 18.55 -0.31
N VAL A 216 9.30 17.80 -1.30
CA VAL A 216 10.35 16.79 -1.13
C VAL A 216 11.66 17.41 -0.64
N SER A 217 12.07 18.55 -1.20
CA SER A 217 13.27 19.26 -0.77
C SER A 217 13.19 19.70 0.69
N GLN A 218 12.03 20.21 1.13
CA GLN A 218 11.80 20.56 2.52
C GLN A 218 11.78 19.31 3.42
N PHE A 219 11.11 18.24 3.00
CA PHE A 219 11.07 16.97 3.72
C PHE A 219 12.49 16.40 3.89
N ASN A 220 13.30 16.41 2.83
CA ASN A 220 14.67 15.93 2.87
C ASN A 220 15.55 16.69 3.88
N ARG A 221 15.36 18.01 4.00
CA ARG A 221 16.08 18.84 4.97
C ARG A 221 15.62 18.63 6.41
N THR A 222 14.33 18.38 6.63
CA THR A 222 13.71 18.48 7.96
C THR A 222 13.31 17.14 8.57
N ARG A 223 13.15 16.10 7.75
CA ARG A 223 12.56 14.80 8.11
C ARG A 223 13.28 13.59 7.52
N ALA A 224 13.99 13.69 6.41
CA ALA A 224 14.78 12.58 5.87
C ALA A 224 16.25 12.69 6.33
N GLY A 225 17.21 12.63 5.41
CA GLY A 225 18.65 12.64 5.71
C GLY A 225 19.11 13.87 6.49
N GLY A 226 18.45 15.03 6.33
CA GLY A 226 18.75 16.21 7.15
C GLY A 226 18.46 16.04 8.64
N GLN A 227 17.67 15.03 9.03
CA GLN A 227 17.37 14.73 10.43
C GLN A 227 18.36 13.73 11.07
N LEU A 228 19.39 13.27 10.36
CA LEU A 228 20.37 12.29 10.85
C LEU A 228 20.92 12.61 12.25
N PRO A 229 21.40 13.83 12.56
CA PRO A 229 21.95 14.12 13.89
C PRO A 229 20.95 13.90 15.04
N ARG A 230 19.64 14.06 14.78
CA ARG A 230 18.57 13.83 15.77
C ARG A 230 18.15 12.37 15.87
N ARG A 231 18.59 11.51 14.94
CA ARG A 231 18.17 10.10 14.85
C ARG A 231 19.32 9.11 15.03
N LEU A 232 20.52 9.58 15.36
CA LEU A 232 21.57 8.71 15.85
C LEU A 232 21.07 7.98 17.11
N GLY A 233 21.20 6.66 17.13
CA GLY A 233 20.61 5.79 18.16
C GLY A 233 19.12 5.49 17.98
N LEU A 234 18.52 5.80 16.81
CA LEU A 234 17.19 5.31 16.48
C LEU A 234 17.20 3.79 16.47
N ALA A 235 16.42 3.20 17.38
CA ALA A 235 16.26 1.78 17.49
C ALA A 235 14.86 1.36 17.00
N TRP A 236 14.81 0.33 16.17
CA TRP A 236 13.59 -0.41 15.92
C TRP A 236 13.28 -1.26 17.15
N ARG A 237 12.23 -0.83 17.86
CA ARG A 237 11.65 -1.52 19.01
C ARG A 237 10.37 -2.22 18.59
N LYS A 238 10.17 -3.44 19.07
CA LYS A 238 8.94 -4.20 18.80
C LYS A 238 7.71 -3.47 19.37
N MET A 239 6.64 -3.36 18.60
CA MET A 239 5.36 -2.85 19.09
C MET A 239 4.75 -3.83 20.09
N ALA A 240 4.17 -3.33 21.18
CA ALA A 240 3.40 -4.14 22.12
C ALA A 240 2.34 -4.97 21.38
N ASP A 241 2.24 -6.26 21.69
CA ASP A 241 1.30 -7.16 21.01
C ASP A 241 -0.15 -6.81 21.40
N PRO A 242 -1.07 -6.57 20.44
CA PRO A 242 -2.44 -6.23 20.74
C PRO A 242 -3.22 -7.42 21.34
N LEU A 243 -2.80 -8.65 21.05
CA LEU A 243 -3.41 -9.87 21.59
C LEU A 243 -2.79 -10.25 22.94
N PHE A 244 -1.55 -9.84 23.19
CA PHE A 244 -0.82 -10.09 24.43
C PHE A 244 -0.22 -8.79 25.01
N PRO A 245 -1.06 -7.90 25.60
CA PRO A 245 -0.58 -6.68 26.24
C PRO A 245 0.45 -6.98 27.34
N ALA A 246 1.36 -6.04 27.58
CA ALA A 246 2.40 -6.19 28.61
C ALA A 246 1.77 -6.63 29.96
N GLY A 247 2.20 -7.80 30.45
CA GLY A 247 1.65 -8.44 31.65
C GLY A 247 0.95 -9.79 31.39
N THR A 248 0.61 -10.12 30.14
CA THR A 248 0.19 -11.48 29.77
C THR A 248 1.41 -12.31 29.38
N SER A 249 1.83 -13.23 30.25
CA SER A 249 2.82 -14.25 29.89
C SER A 249 2.18 -15.21 28.89
N ALA A 250 2.40 -14.99 27.60
CA ALA A 250 2.25 -16.03 26.60
C ALA A 250 3.66 -16.50 26.27
N SER A 251 3.91 -17.78 26.56
CA SER A 251 5.13 -18.53 26.29
C SER A 251 5.80 -18.05 25.00
N ALA A 252 6.86 -17.25 25.16
CA ALA A 252 7.67 -16.79 24.04
C ALA A 252 8.20 -18.03 23.33
N VAL A 253 7.79 -18.22 22.08
CA VAL A 253 8.38 -19.22 21.19
C VAL A 253 9.88 -18.99 21.25
N ARG A 254 10.59 -20.01 21.73
CA ARG A 254 12.02 -19.96 22.04
C ARG A 254 12.78 -19.63 20.76
N ALA A 255 13.51 -18.54 20.77
CA ALA A 255 14.47 -18.23 19.74
C ALA A 255 15.52 -19.37 19.59
N VAL A 256 15.82 -19.75 18.35
CA VAL A 256 16.90 -20.70 18.03
C VAL A 256 18.25 -19.95 18.09
N PRO A 257 19.31 -20.47 18.73
CA PRO A 257 20.60 -19.77 18.83
C PRO A 257 21.27 -19.46 17.47
N ALA A 258 21.85 -18.27 17.33
CA ALA A 258 22.39 -17.73 16.08
C ALA A 258 23.46 -18.59 15.35
N PHE A 259 24.19 -19.44 16.07
CA PHE A 259 25.26 -20.25 15.46
C PHE A 259 24.73 -21.48 14.68
N GLU A 260 23.52 -21.95 15.01
CA GLU A 260 22.88 -23.10 14.34
C GLU A 260 22.12 -22.69 13.05
N ILE A 261 22.04 -21.39 12.75
CA ILE A 261 21.17 -20.78 11.71
C ILE A 261 21.89 -20.57 10.37
N ARG A 262 23.22 -20.55 10.34
CA ARG A 262 23.97 -20.20 9.10
C ARG A 262 23.73 -21.12 7.88
N PRO A 263 23.44 -22.43 8.00
CA PRO A 263 23.22 -23.28 6.83
C PRO A 263 21.76 -23.43 6.41
N PHE A 264 20.80 -23.08 7.27
CA PHE A 264 19.37 -23.30 7.03
C PHE A 264 18.66 -21.98 7.29
N GLN A 265 18.04 -21.40 6.26
CA GLN A 265 17.26 -20.16 6.31
C GLN A 265 16.02 -20.29 7.24
N ILE A 266 16.25 -20.57 8.52
CA ILE A 266 15.23 -20.54 9.55
C ILE A 266 15.14 -19.08 10.01
N PRO A 267 13.94 -18.49 10.03
CA PRO A 267 13.74 -17.13 10.51
C PRO A 267 14.38 -16.95 11.89
N VAL A 268 15.18 -15.90 12.06
CA VAL A 268 15.65 -15.46 13.38
C VAL A 268 14.48 -14.87 14.16
N ASN A 269 13.50 -15.69 14.54
CA ASN A 269 12.28 -15.24 15.19
C ASN A 269 12.59 -14.52 16.50
N GLY A 270 12.50 -13.18 16.49
CA GLY A 270 12.52 -12.38 17.70
C GLY A 270 13.87 -12.27 18.40
N LEU A 271 14.96 -12.71 17.79
CA LEU A 271 16.29 -12.53 18.38
C LEU A 271 16.83 -11.12 18.17
N GLY A 272 17.44 -10.59 19.23
CA GLY A 272 18.20 -9.34 19.14
C GLY A 272 17.33 -8.10 18.93
N TRP A 273 16.20 -8.01 19.63
CA TRP A 273 15.54 -6.73 19.90
C TRP A 273 16.21 -6.03 21.10
N ASP A 274 16.36 -4.72 21.14
CA ASP A 274 16.05 -3.73 20.09
C ASP A 274 17.13 -3.68 18.98
N LYS A 275 16.76 -3.21 17.78
CA LYS A 275 17.70 -3.12 16.63
C LYS A 275 18.13 -1.67 16.38
N ASP A 276 19.37 -1.32 16.70
CA ASP A 276 19.92 0.02 16.45
C ASP A 276 20.31 0.18 14.97
N MET A 277 19.70 1.17 14.30
CA MET A 277 19.92 1.43 12.87
C MET A 277 21.36 1.88 12.57
N SER A 278 22.07 2.42 13.55
CA SER A 278 23.48 2.83 13.40
C SER A 278 24.44 1.65 13.27
N LEU A 279 24.01 0.44 13.64
CA LEU A 279 24.82 -0.78 13.57
C LEU A 279 24.68 -1.53 12.23
N ALA A 280 23.91 -1.00 11.28
CA ALA A 280 23.81 -1.60 9.96
C ALA A 280 25.15 -1.55 9.21
N SER A 281 25.62 -2.69 8.73
CA SER A 281 26.95 -2.86 8.11
C SER A 281 27.19 -1.97 6.88
N ASN A 282 26.12 -1.64 6.16
CA ASN A 282 26.16 -0.82 4.95
C ASN A 282 25.78 0.64 5.23
N GLY A 283 25.82 1.07 6.49
CA GLY A 283 25.54 2.42 6.93
C GLY A 283 24.11 2.65 7.41
N TYR A 284 23.91 3.78 8.08
CA TYR A 284 22.68 4.11 8.79
C TYR A 284 21.42 4.10 7.89
N TYR A 285 21.48 4.72 6.72
CA TYR A 285 20.32 4.82 5.82
C TYR A 285 19.98 3.50 5.12
N HIS A 286 20.97 2.60 4.98
CA HIS A 286 20.69 1.22 4.61
C HIS A 286 19.92 0.51 5.74
N GLY A 287 20.29 0.73 7.01
CA GLY A 287 19.51 0.26 8.16
C GLY A 287 18.05 0.71 8.11
N ILE A 288 17.82 2.01 7.83
CA ILE A 288 16.46 2.56 7.64
C ILE A 288 15.70 1.83 6.53
N TYR A 289 16.34 1.59 5.38
CA TYR A 289 15.73 0.94 4.22
C TYR A 289 15.35 -0.53 4.48
N TYR A 290 16.07 -1.23 5.36
CA TYR A 290 15.78 -2.62 5.80
C TYR A 290 14.99 -2.67 7.12
N SER A 291 14.16 -1.67 7.38
CA SER A 291 13.31 -1.59 8.58
C SER A 291 11.94 -1.00 8.22
N PRO A 292 10.93 -1.06 9.12
CA PRO A 292 9.63 -0.44 8.89
C PRO A 292 9.70 1.08 8.68
N PHE A 293 10.80 1.70 9.07
CA PHE A 293 10.96 3.15 9.02
C PHE A 293 10.96 3.69 7.58
N ILE A 294 11.29 2.88 6.58
CA ILE A 294 11.17 3.30 5.18
C ILE A 294 9.72 3.56 4.78
N ASP A 295 8.78 2.74 5.27
CA ASP A 295 7.35 2.92 5.01
C ASP A 295 6.79 4.06 5.84
N GLU A 296 7.25 4.25 7.08
CA GLU A 296 6.92 5.43 7.89
C GLU A 296 7.36 6.73 7.18
N LEU A 297 8.58 6.78 6.64
CA LEU A 297 9.09 7.95 5.91
C LEU A 297 8.38 8.18 4.57
N THR A 298 8.08 7.11 3.84
CA THR A 298 7.32 7.19 2.58
C THR A 298 5.90 7.71 2.86
N MET A 299 5.26 7.23 3.93
CA MET A 299 3.94 7.69 4.34
C MET A 299 3.96 9.14 4.83
N ASP A 300 4.96 9.53 5.62
CA ASP A 300 5.12 10.91 6.07
C ASP A 300 5.26 11.86 4.87
N LEU A 301 6.08 11.51 3.88
CA LEU A 301 6.21 12.31 2.66
C LEU A 301 4.90 12.37 1.87
N ALA A 302 4.18 11.25 1.73
CA ALA A 302 2.89 11.21 1.05
C ALA A 302 1.86 12.15 1.72
N LEU A 303 1.81 12.16 3.05
CA LEU A 303 0.93 13.04 3.81
C LEU A 303 1.31 14.52 3.65
N GLU A 304 2.60 14.85 3.54
CA GLU A 304 3.06 16.22 3.26
C GLU A 304 2.70 16.66 1.84
N VAL A 305 2.79 15.75 0.86
CA VAL A 305 2.34 16.00 -0.52
C VAL A 305 0.85 16.27 -0.56
N LEU A 306 0.05 15.43 0.09
CA LEU A 306 -1.40 15.58 0.16
C LEU A 306 -1.84 16.86 0.90
N ALA A 307 -1.08 17.29 1.91
CA ALA A 307 -1.35 18.51 2.65
C ALA A 307 -0.87 19.80 1.94
N SER A 308 -0.18 19.68 0.79
CA SER A 308 0.34 20.83 0.07
C SER A 308 -0.79 21.65 -0.54
N LYS A 309 -0.98 22.86 -0.01
CA LYS A 309 -1.96 23.84 -0.52
C LYS A 309 -1.65 24.34 -1.93
N ASP A 310 -0.39 24.24 -2.36
CA ASP A 310 0.01 24.66 -3.71
C ASP A 310 -0.23 23.53 -4.74
N LEU A 311 -0.40 22.28 -4.29
CA LEU A 311 -0.60 21.13 -5.18
C LEU A 311 -2.08 20.82 -5.39
N GLU A 312 -2.91 20.96 -4.34
CA GLU A 312 -4.36 20.72 -4.35
C GLU A 312 -4.76 19.39 -5.01
N LEU A 313 -3.98 18.34 -4.71
CA LEU A 313 -4.16 17.01 -5.30
C LEU A 313 -5.57 16.47 -4.97
N GLY A 314 -6.36 16.18 -6.01
CA GLY A 314 -7.73 15.70 -5.88
C GLY A 314 -8.79 16.78 -5.62
N HIS A 315 -8.42 18.07 -5.63
CA HIS A 315 -9.37 19.16 -5.38
C HIS A 315 -9.69 20.01 -6.62
N GLU A 316 -9.11 19.68 -7.77
CA GLU A 316 -9.40 20.35 -9.04
C GLU A 316 -10.54 19.68 -9.84
N PRO A 317 -11.00 20.28 -10.95
CA PRO A 317 -11.98 19.67 -11.84
C PRO A 317 -11.55 18.32 -12.43
N GLN A 318 -10.27 18.13 -12.73
CA GLN A 318 -9.70 16.90 -13.27
C GLN A 318 -9.31 15.90 -12.16
N PRO A 319 -9.34 14.58 -12.45
CA PRO A 319 -8.86 13.57 -11.52
C PRO A 319 -7.32 13.50 -11.48
N ASP A 320 -6.78 13.17 -10.31
CA ASP A 320 -5.35 12.97 -10.08
C ASP A 320 -5.02 11.55 -9.59
N ILE A 321 -3.74 11.17 -9.63
CA ILE A 321 -3.23 9.90 -9.10
C ILE A 321 -2.10 10.14 -8.10
N LEU A 322 -2.19 9.47 -6.94
CA LEU A 322 -1.09 9.27 -6.00
C LEU A 322 -0.74 7.78 -5.91
N SER A 323 0.46 7.40 -6.34
CA SER A 323 0.99 6.03 -6.27
C SER A 323 2.01 5.91 -5.13
N LEU A 324 1.83 4.95 -4.24
CA LEU A 324 2.68 4.68 -3.08
C LEU A 324 3.23 3.26 -3.15
N GLY A 325 4.55 3.14 -3.30
CA GLY A 325 5.25 1.85 -3.23
C GLY A 325 5.88 1.65 -1.85
N LEU A 326 5.20 0.91 -0.98
CA LEU A 326 5.64 0.62 0.40
C LEU A 326 6.56 -0.59 0.37
N SER A 327 7.85 -0.35 0.64
CA SER A 327 8.95 -1.28 0.36
C SER A 327 9.43 -2.05 1.60
N GLY A 328 9.02 -1.62 2.81
CA GLY A 328 9.55 -2.14 4.06
C GLY A 328 9.24 -3.62 4.28
N GLN A 329 8.06 -4.09 3.86
CA GLN A 329 7.70 -5.51 3.97
C GLN A 329 8.71 -6.40 3.24
N ASP A 330 9.03 -6.08 1.97
CA ASP A 330 9.92 -6.88 1.14
C ASP A 330 11.34 -6.88 1.68
N THR A 331 11.89 -5.72 2.02
CA THR A 331 13.27 -5.60 2.51
C THR A 331 13.45 -6.31 3.84
N VAL A 332 12.49 -6.17 4.76
CA VAL A 332 12.49 -6.91 6.04
C VAL A 332 12.31 -8.40 5.80
N SER A 333 11.40 -8.81 4.90
CA SER A 333 11.20 -10.23 4.57
C SER A 333 12.48 -10.86 4.01
N HIS A 334 13.23 -10.15 3.16
CA HIS A 334 14.52 -10.62 2.65
C HIS A 334 15.58 -10.74 3.74
N ALA A 335 15.60 -9.83 4.71
CA ALA A 335 16.61 -9.81 5.77
C ALA A 335 16.34 -10.84 6.89
N TYR A 336 15.06 -11.06 7.25
CA TYR A 336 14.69 -11.83 8.44
C TYR A 336 13.83 -13.06 8.14
N GLY A 337 13.26 -13.15 6.94
CA GLY A 337 12.33 -14.20 6.53
C GLY A 337 10.86 -13.78 6.71
N PRO A 338 9.94 -14.36 5.91
CA PRO A 338 8.53 -13.95 5.88
C PRO A 338 7.72 -14.36 7.11
N GLU A 339 8.24 -15.28 7.93
CA GLU A 339 7.60 -15.76 9.17
C GLU A 339 8.16 -15.12 10.44
N SER A 340 9.08 -14.17 10.27
CA SER A 340 9.76 -13.50 11.37
C SER A 340 8.85 -12.57 12.18
N GLU A 341 9.20 -12.35 13.45
CA GLU A 341 8.55 -11.33 14.28
C GLU A 341 8.77 -9.93 13.71
N GLU A 342 9.92 -9.71 13.06
CA GLU A 342 10.28 -8.53 12.30
C GLU A 342 9.29 -8.26 11.17
N ASN A 343 8.93 -9.30 10.39
CA ASN A 343 7.95 -9.17 9.32
C ASN A 343 6.55 -8.85 9.88
N LEU A 344 6.14 -9.53 10.96
CA LEU A 344 4.87 -9.22 11.65
C LEU A 344 4.84 -7.78 12.19
N ASP A 345 5.89 -7.34 12.88
CA ASP A 345 5.97 -5.96 13.41
C ASP A 345 5.94 -4.93 12.28
N THR A 346 6.61 -5.20 11.16
CA THR A 346 6.58 -4.36 9.95
C THR A 346 5.16 -4.22 9.41
N LEU A 347 4.41 -5.32 9.28
CA LEU A 347 3.03 -5.29 8.80
C LEU A 347 2.08 -4.61 9.78
N ARG A 348 2.32 -4.74 11.09
CA ARG A 348 1.55 -4.02 12.11
C ARG A 348 1.82 -2.51 12.09
N ARG A 349 3.06 -2.09 11.84
CA ARG A 349 3.40 -0.67 11.65
C ARG A 349 2.79 -0.13 10.37
N LEU A 350 2.84 -0.91 9.28
CA LEU A 350 2.19 -0.59 8.01
C LEU A 350 0.67 -0.40 8.18
N ASP A 351 0.00 -1.27 8.94
CA ASP A 351 -1.41 -1.12 9.29
C ASP A 351 -1.70 0.26 9.91
N VAL A 352 -0.85 0.70 10.84
CA VAL A 352 -0.96 2.05 11.41
C VAL A 352 -0.72 3.14 10.38
N GLN A 353 0.30 3.00 9.51
CA GLN A 353 0.58 3.99 8.45
C GLN A 353 -0.59 4.13 7.48
N LEU A 354 -1.21 3.03 7.06
CA LEU A 354 -2.40 3.06 6.22
C LEU A 354 -3.60 3.69 6.95
N GLY A 355 -3.72 3.46 8.26
CA GLY A 355 -4.72 4.15 9.09
C GLY A 355 -4.58 5.67 8.99
N ARG A 356 -3.35 6.18 9.13
CA ARG A 356 -3.06 7.62 8.99
C ARG A 356 -3.41 8.17 7.60
N LEU A 357 -3.13 7.41 6.55
CA LEU A 357 -3.49 7.78 5.18
C LEU A 357 -5.00 7.92 5.03
N PHE A 358 -5.76 6.92 5.48
CA PHE A 358 -7.21 6.95 5.38
C PHE A 358 -7.84 8.04 6.23
N GLU A 359 -7.32 8.30 7.43
CA GLU A 359 -7.76 9.44 8.22
C GLU A 359 -7.53 10.79 7.50
N ALA A 360 -6.42 10.95 6.79
CA ALA A 360 -6.16 12.16 6.01
C ALA A 360 -7.12 12.29 4.82
N LEU A 361 -7.39 11.18 4.12
CA LEU A 361 -8.37 11.08 3.04
C LEU A 361 -9.80 11.41 3.53
N ASP A 362 -10.24 10.82 4.63
CA ASP A 362 -11.57 11.04 5.20
C ASP A 362 -11.79 12.51 5.60
N ARG A 363 -10.73 13.21 6.01
CA ARG A 363 -10.76 14.64 6.32
C ARG A 363 -10.76 15.55 5.09
N GLY A 364 -10.47 15.01 3.90
CA GLY A 364 -10.28 15.82 2.68
C GLY A 364 -9.01 16.69 2.70
N PHE A 365 -7.96 16.28 3.44
CA PHE A 365 -6.61 16.86 3.51
C PHE A 365 -6.52 18.39 3.78
N PRO A 366 -6.14 18.88 4.97
CA PRO A 366 -4.82 18.71 5.61
C PRO A 366 -4.96 17.94 6.96
N GLU A 367 -4.01 17.74 7.88
CA GLU A 367 -2.74 18.40 8.15
C GLU A 367 -1.52 17.62 7.68
N GLY A 368 -0.59 18.40 7.14
CA GLY A 368 0.83 18.08 6.98
C GLY A 368 1.66 19.27 7.45
N LYS A 369 2.38 19.02 8.54
CA LYS A 369 3.82 19.22 8.71
C LYS A 369 4.17 18.21 9.80
N SER A 370 4.22 16.94 9.41
CA SER A 370 4.06 15.71 10.18
C SER A 370 4.08 15.92 11.70
N ASP A 371 2.96 15.62 12.37
CA ASP A 371 2.82 15.45 13.84
C ASP A 371 4.20 15.19 14.45
N SER A 372 4.69 16.01 15.40
CA SER A 372 6.10 16.14 15.87
C SER A 372 6.73 14.86 16.46
N ARG A 373 6.16 13.72 16.12
CA ARG A 373 6.47 12.36 16.49
C ARG A 373 7.82 11.94 15.92
N PRO A 374 8.70 11.44 16.79
CA PRO A 374 9.90 10.73 16.36
C PRO A 374 9.55 9.49 15.53
N LEU A 375 10.34 9.24 14.49
CA LEU A 375 10.33 8.01 13.72
C LEU A 375 10.36 6.80 14.67
N GLY A 376 9.58 5.77 14.36
CA GLY A 376 9.50 4.54 15.14
C GLY A 376 8.55 4.54 16.32
N ARG A 377 7.78 5.63 16.53
CA ARG A 377 6.67 5.70 17.49
C ARG A 377 5.32 5.81 16.76
N PRO A 378 4.80 4.71 16.17
CA PRO A 378 3.51 4.71 15.51
C PRO A 378 2.41 5.04 16.52
N ARG A 379 1.61 6.07 16.24
CA ARG A 379 0.41 6.38 17.03
C ARG A 379 -0.76 5.60 16.42
N LEU A 380 -1.46 4.80 17.22
CA LEU A 380 -2.70 4.19 16.80
C LEU A 380 -3.71 5.28 16.43
N PRO A 381 -4.49 5.11 15.34
CA PRO A 381 -5.66 5.94 15.05
C PRO A 381 -6.51 6.19 16.29
N ASP A 382 -7.01 7.40 16.47
CA ASP A 382 -7.99 7.67 17.53
C ASP A 382 -9.28 6.95 17.12
N ASP A 383 -9.73 5.93 17.87
CA ASP A 383 -10.99 5.23 17.58
C ASP A 383 -12.16 6.24 17.58
N PRO A 384 -12.83 6.47 16.44
CA PRO A 384 -13.99 7.35 16.39
C PRO A 384 -15.13 6.87 17.28
N ARG A 385 -15.23 5.55 17.53
CA ARG A 385 -16.24 4.94 18.41
C ARG A 385 -15.96 5.17 19.89
N ALA A 386 -14.72 5.48 20.28
CA ALA A 386 -14.36 5.81 21.65
C ALA A 386 -14.84 7.22 22.07
N ARG A 387 -15.12 8.12 21.12
CA ARG A 387 -15.59 9.49 21.40
C ARG A 387 -17.08 9.58 21.81
N GLY A 388 -17.84 8.48 21.69
CA GLY A 388 -19.24 8.40 22.12
C GLY A 388 -19.46 7.69 23.46
N ALA A 389 -18.41 7.06 24.02
CA ALA A 389 -18.50 6.34 25.29
C ALA A 389 -18.04 7.25 26.44
N THR A 390 -18.86 8.24 26.80
CA THR A 390 -18.77 8.85 28.12
C THR A 390 -18.87 7.73 29.15
N ARG A 391 -17.82 7.57 29.97
CA ARG A 391 -17.78 6.65 31.11
C ARG A 391 -19.00 6.85 32.01
N GLN A 392 -20.09 6.11 31.77
CA GLN A 392 -21.00 5.71 32.83
C GLN A 392 -20.53 4.35 33.31
N VAL A 393 -19.71 4.37 34.36
CA VAL A 393 -19.41 3.19 35.16
C VAL A 393 -20.69 2.84 35.91
N LEU A 394 -21.51 1.95 35.33
CA LEU A 394 -22.57 1.27 36.06
C LEU A 394 -22.00 -0.05 36.59
N HIS A 395 -21.83 -0.12 37.91
CA HIS A 395 -21.54 -1.35 38.63
C HIS A 395 -22.71 -2.33 38.50
N GLY A 396 -22.59 -3.32 37.62
CA GLY A 396 -23.50 -4.46 37.52
C GLY A 396 -22.73 -5.77 37.73
N ARG A 397 -23.07 -6.51 38.79
CA ARG A 397 -22.53 -7.85 39.08
C ARG A 397 -22.84 -8.83 37.94
N PRO A 398 -21.95 -9.76 37.59
CA PRO A 398 -22.23 -10.75 36.55
C PRO A 398 -23.15 -11.86 37.08
N GLY A 399 -24.29 -12.06 36.40
CA GLY A 399 -25.11 -13.28 36.52
C GLY A 399 -24.62 -14.38 35.57
N PRO A 400 -24.94 -15.66 35.84
CA PRO A 400 -24.33 -16.79 35.15
C PRO A 400 -24.87 -16.96 33.72
N PHE A 401 -23.94 -17.15 32.79
CA PHE A 401 -24.21 -17.45 31.39
C PHE A 401 -24.64 -18.92 31.25
N ARG A 402 -25.84 -19.17 30.71
CA ARG A 402 -26.31 -20.52 30.36
C ARG A 402 -25.92 -20.83 28.90
N GLU A 403 -24.98 -21.75 28.73
CA GLU A 403 -24.70 -22.44 27.47
C GLU A 403 -25.94 -23.22 27.01
N ARG A 404 -26.40 -23.00 25.78
CA ARG A 404 -27.25 -23.96 25.06
C ARG A 404 -26.37 -24.78 24.14
N ARG A 405 -26.15 -26.04 24.49
CA ARG A 405 -25.65 -27.06 23.56
C ARG A 405 -26.74 -27.39 22.54
N SER A 406 -26.39 -27.38 21.27
CA SER A 406 -27.13 -28.07 20.21
C SER A 406 -26.24 -29.19 19.68
N ASP A 407 -26.43 -30.39 20.22
CA ASP A 407 -26.01 -31.64 19.58
C ASP A 407 -27.01 -31.92 18.46
N GLN A 408 -26.56 -31.96 17.21
CA GLN A 408 -27.00 -32.94 16.20
C GLN A 408 -26.19 -32.83 14.90
N LEU A 409 -25.94 -34.01 14.30
CA LEU A 409 -25.34 -34.31 12.99
C LEU A 409 -23.83 -34.59 12.97
N ARG A 410 -23.48 -35.77 13.50
CA ARG A 410 -22.33 -36.56 13.03
C ARG A 410 -22.66 -37.19 11.66
N GLY A 411 -22.07 -36.65 10.60
CA GLY A 411 -21.94 -37.33 9.30
C GLY A 411 -20.54 -37.93 9.18
N LYS A 412 -20.47 -39.23 8.86
CA LYS A 412 -19.25 -40.03 8.76
C LYS A 412 -18.34 -39.53 7.63
N ALA A 413 -17.03 -39.45 7.91
CA ALA A 413 -15.98 -39.32 6.91
C ALA A 413 -15.58 -40.72 6.40
N GLU A 414 -15.46 -40.87 5.08
CA GLU A 414 -14.73 -41.97 4.45
C GLU A 414 -13.45 -41.42 3.78
N PRO A 415 -12.35 -42.19 3.78
CA PRO A 415 -11.07 -41.76 3.21
C PRO A 415 -10.99 -42.01 1.70
N ILE A 416 -10.40 -41.06 0.97
CA ILE A 416 -10.04 -41.21 -0.44
C ILE A 416 -8.60 -41.80 -0.51
N PRO A 417 -8.36 -42.90 -1.25
CA PRO A 417 -7.02 -43.45 -1.43
C PRO A 417 -6.19 -42.66 -2.44
N LEU A 418 -4.87 -42.77 -2.26
CA LEU A 418 -3.74 -42.06 -2.89
C LEU A 418 -3.86 -41.67 -4.37
#